data_AF-A0A2J4Y6Y0-F1
#
_entry.id   AF-A0A2J4Y6Y0-F1
#
_cell.length_a   1.000
_cell.length_b   1.000
_cell.length_c   1.000
_cell.angle_alpha   90.00
_cell.angle_beta   90.00
_cell.angle_gamma   90.00
#
_symmetry.space_group_name_H-M   'P 1'
#
loop_
_entity.id
_entity.type
_entity.pdbx_description
1 polymer ?
#
loop_
_entity_poly.entity_id
_entity_poly.type
_entity_poly.pdbx_seq_one_letter_code
_entity_poly.pdbx_strand_id
1 'polypeptide(L)' 'EQDFSFPEMVCIVENIFEDGQWAILEWRAPLGLRGCGFFQIVNNKIIFQRGYWDKLSFLKQHNLPIE' A
#
# COMPACT_ATOMS: atom_id res chain seq x y z
N GLU A 1 10.43 -22.37 -16.70
CA GLU A 1 9.49 -21.74 -15.75
C GLU A 1 10.09 -20.40 -15.34
N GLN A 2 9.34 -19.31 -15.51
CA GLN A 2 9.85 -17.99 -15.16
C GLN A 2 9.68 -17.85 -13.64
N ASP A 3 10.80 -17.78 -12.95
CA ASP A 3 10.88 -17.69 -11.49
C ASP A 3 10.32 -16.31 -11.07
N PHE A 4 9.02 -16.24 -10.84
CA PHE A 4 8.37 -15.07 -10.24
C PHE A 4 8.67 -15.08 -8.75
N SER A 5 9.93 -14.83 -8.37
CA SER A 5 10.22 -14.39 -7.01
C SER A 5 9.56 -13.02 -6.86
N PHE A 6 8.30 -13.00 -6.44
CA PHE A 6 7.63 -11.74 -6.12
C PHE A 6 8.54 -11.02 -5.12
N PRO A 7 8.95 -9.77 -5.41
CA PRO A 7 9.75 -9.02 -4.46
C PRO A 7 9.02 -9.01 -3.13
N GLU A 8 9.75 -9.20 -2.04
CA GLU A 8 9.19 -9.23 -0.70
C GLU A 8 8.41 -7.93 -0.46
N MET A 9 7.08 -8.02 -0.46
CA MET A 9 6.21 -6.86 -0.30
C MET A 9 6.13 -6.47 1.17
N VAL A 10 7.20 -5.84 1.65
CA VAL A 10 7.32 -5.37 3.02
C VAL A 10 6.59 -4.04 3.17
N CYS A 11 5.58 -4.02 4.05
CA CYS A 11 4.88 -2.82 4.46
C CYS A 11 5.42 -2.37 5.83
N ILE A 12 6.10 -1.23 5.87
CA ILE A 12 6.57 -0.61 7.11
C ILE A 12 5.52 0.42 7.52
N VAL A 13 4.85 0.19 8.64
CA VAL A 13 3.85 1.10 9.21
C VAL A 13 4.53 2.41 9.62
N GLU A 14 4.03 3.54 9.12
CA GLU A 14 4.43 4.88 9.59
C GLU A 14 3.43 5.39 10.64
N ASN A 15 2.13 5.36 10.34
CA ASN A 15 1.07 5.77 11.26
C ASN A 15 -0.20 4.94 11.09
N ILE A 16 -0.99 4.83 12.15
CA ILE A 16 -2.34 4.28 12.12
C ILE A 16 -3.27 5.31 12.76
N PHE A 17 -4.34 5.66 12.06
CA PHE A 17 -5.38 6.55 12.55
C PHE A 17 -6.73 5.85 12.50
N GLU A 18 -7.63 6.32 13.36
CA GLU A 18 -9.03 5.89 13.42
C GLU A 18 -9.93 7.13 13.41
N ASP A 19 -10.95 7.11 12.57
CA ASP A 19 -12.02 8.11 12.55
C ASP A 19 -13.37 7.44 12.27
N GLY A 20 -14.14 7.23 13.34
CA GLY A 20 -15.43 6.55 13.28
C GLY A 20 -15.32 5.13 12.72
N GLN A 21 -15.89 4.89 11.53
CA GLN A 21 -15.82 3.60 10.85
C GLN A 21 -14.58 3.46 9.95
N TRP A 22 -13.66 4.41 9.97
CA TRP A 22 -12.49 4.40 9.10
C TRP A 22 -11.22 4.13 9.89
N ALA A 23 -10.39 3.22 9.37
CA ALA A 23 -8.99 3.08 9.74
C ALA A 23 -8.11 3.57 8.58
N ILE A 24 -7.06 4.32 8.91
CA ILE A 24 -6.11 4.88 7.94
C ILE A 24 -4.72 4.36 8.30
N LEU A 25 -4.03 3.77 7.33
CA LEU A 25 -2.66 3.27 7.46
C LEU A 25 -1.75 4.06 6.53
N GLU A 26 -0.88 4.88 7.09
CA GLU A 26 0.26 5.43 6.37
C GLU A 26 1.41 4.43 6.43
N TRP A 27 2.03 4.16 5.28
CA TRP A 27 3.07 3.15 5.17
C TRP A 27 4.14 3.53 4.16
N ARG A 28 5.30 2.90 4.32
CA ARG A 28 6.38 2.95 3.34
C ARG A 28 6.93 1.55 3.04
N ALA A 29 7.43 1.36 1.82
CA ALA A 29 8.20 0.20 1.42
C ALA A 29 9.69 0.40 1.80
N PRO A 30 10.52 -0.67 1.83
CA PRO A 30 11.96 -0.56 2.09
C PRO A 30 12.70 0.39 1.14
N LEU A 31 12.27 0.45 -0.13
CA LEU A 31 12.84 1.35 -1.14
C LEU A 31 12.30 2.80 -1.04
N GLY A 32 11.56 3.13 0.02
CA GLY A 32 11.09 4.47 0.31
C GLY A 32 9.81 4.89 -0.41
N LEU A 33 9.22 4.02 -1.25
CA LEU A 33 7.89 4.26 -1.81
C LEU A 33 6.88 4.40 -0.66
N ARG A 34 6.06 5.45 -0.70
CA ARG A 34 5.04 5.72 0.32
C ARG A 34 3.63 5.50 -0.22
N GLY A 35 2.74 5.15 0.68
CA GLY A 35 1.32 5.07 0.40
C GLY A 35 0.47 5.29 1.65
N CYS A 36 -0.82 5.44 1.42
CA CYS A 36 -1.82 5.58 2.45
C CYS A 36 -3.04 4.71 2.10
N GLY A 37 -3.38 3.79 3.00
CA GLY A 37 -4.53 2.90 2.89
C GLY A 37 -5.68 3.38 3.77
N PHE A 38 -6.89 3.40 3.21
CA PHE A 38 -8.13 3.72 3.89
C PHE A 38 -9.01 2.47 3.92
N PHE A 39 -9.54 2.15 5.09
CA PHE A 39 -10.34 0.96 5.32
C PHE A 39 -11.62 1.36 6.05
N GLN A 40 -12.78 1.13 5.45
CA GLN A 40 -14.04 1.26 6.17
C GLN A 40 -14.36 -0.07 6.85
N ILE A 41 -14.54 -0.06 8.16
CA ILE A 41 -14.75 -1.23 9.00
C ILE A 41 -16.14 -1.14 9.64
N VAL A 42 -16.99 -2.13 9.35
CA VAL A 42 -18.34 -2.26 9.92
C VAL A 42 -18.53 -3.69 10.39
N ASN A 43 -19.05 -3.88 11.60
CA ASN A 43 -19.25 -5.21 12.21
C ASN A 43 -17.99 -6.08 12.15
N ASN A 44 -16.84 -5.49 12.49
CA ASN A 44 -15.51 -6.11 12.48
C ASN A 44 -15.07 -6.66 11.11
N LYS A 45 -15.62 -6.14 10.00
CA LYS A 45 -15.22 -6.50 8.63
C LYS A 45 -14.84 -5.26 7.84
N ILE A 46 -13.79 -5.37 7.02
CA ILE A 46 -13.45 -4.35 6.04
C ILE A 46 -14.48 -4.44 4.91
N ILE A 47 -15.32 -3.41 4.76
CA ILE A 47 -16.36 -3.34 3.72
C ILE A 47 -15.93 -2.50 2.52
N PHE A 48 -14.91 -1.65 2.69
CA PHE A 48 -14.33 -0.85 1.64
C PHE A 48 -12.84 -0.65 1.92
N GLN A 49 -12.02 -0.71 0.87
CA GLN A 49 -10.59 -0.42 0.94
C GLN A 49 -10.19 0.44 -0.25
N ARG A 50 -9.38 1.48 0.01
CA ARG A 50 -8.72 2.28 -1.03
C ARG A 50 -7.29 2.60 -0.63
N GLY A 51 -6.35 2.37 -1.52
CA GLY A 51 -4.96 2.76 -1.35
C GLY A 51 -4.57 3.86 -2.33
N TYR A 52 -3.81 4.85 -1.85
CA TYR A 52 -3.13 5.84 -2.67
C TYR A 52 -1.64 5.65 -2.53
N TRP A 53 -0.93 5.61 -3.66
CA TRP A 53 0.51 5.45 -3.75
C TRP A 53 0.98 5.94 -5.12
N ASP A 54 2.26 6.26 -5.25
CA ASP A 54 2.79 6.78 -6.51
C ASP A 54 3.19 5.66 -7.48
N LYS A 55 2.31 5.39 -8.46
CA LYS A 55 2.54 4.41 -9.52
C LYS A 55 3.80 4.70 -10.31
N LEU A 56 4.09 5.98 -10.59
CA LEU A 56 5.23 6.35 -11.42
C LEU A 56 6.57 6.03 -10.72
N SER A 57 6.72 6.36 -9.44
CA SER A 57 7.93 6.03 -8.67
C SER A 57 8.14 4.52 -8.59
N PHE A 58 7.08 3.75 -8.38
CA PHE A 58 7.20 2.28 -8.40
C PHE A 58 7.73 1.76 -9.73
N LEU A 59 7.12 2.17 -10.85
CA LEU A 59 7.56 1.72 -12.18
C LEU A 59 9.03 2.08 -12.42
N LYS A 60 9.45 3.30 -12.05
CA LYS A 60 10.86 3.74 -12.14
C LYS A 60 11.79 2.93 -11.24
N GLN A 61 11.42 2.69 -9.97
CA GLN A 61 12.23 1.94 -9.01
C GLN A 61 12.49 0.49 -9.45
N HIS A 62 11.54 -0.09 -10.19
CA HIS A 62 11.61 -1.47 -10.67
C HIS A 62 12.01 -1.59 -12.15
N ASN A 63 12.39 -0.48 -12.81
CA ASN A 63 12.70 -0.44 -14.25
C ASN A 63 11.61 -1.06 -15.13
N LEU A 64 10.34 -0.82 -14.78
CA LEU A 64 9.16 -1.28 -15.53
C LEU A 64 8.71 -0.23 -16.56
N PRO A 65 8.01 -0.64 -17.64
CA PRO A 65 7.48 0.29 -18.63
C PRO A 65 6.54 1.34 -18.02
N ILE A 66 6.65 2.56 -18.51
CA ILE A 66 5.73 3.66 -18.22
C ILE A 66 4.82 3.77 -19.45
N GLU A 67 3.54 3.45 -19.27
CA GLU A 67 2.48 3.65 -20.28
C GLU A 67 1.86 5.04 -20.18
#